data_AF-A0A1I3W148-F1
#
_entry.id   AF-A0A1I3W148-F1
#
_cell.length_a   1.000
_cell.length_b   1.000
_cell.length_c   1.000
_cell.angle_alpha   90.00
_cell.angle_beta   90.00
_cell.angle_gamma   90.00
#
_symmetry.space_group_name_H-M   'P 1'
#
loop_
_entity.id
_entity.type
_entity.pdbx_description
1 polymer ?
#
loop_
_entity_poly.entity_id
_entity_poly.type
_entity_poly.pdbx_seq_one_letter_code
_entity_poly.pdbx_strand_id
1 'polypeptide(L)'
;MPDPLPVPSPDPSPGSKRIDWLNLSTLVAVAILVGTEMVGASWAAGWALGGLMQLDPMVSRSIEAVFAVCGFVLLYYFMRTAIRHEPFRR
;
A
#
# COMPACT_ATOMS: atom_id res chain seq x y z
N MET A 1 45.53 46.03 19.78
CA MET A 1 45.17 44.80 19.03
C MET A 1 43.73 44.97 18.59
N PRO A 2 43.41 44.96 17.29
CA PRO A 2 42.02 44.92 16.84
C PRO A 2 41.40 43.57 17.20
N ASP A 3 40.14 43.57 17.62
CA ASP A 3 39.40 42.35 17.97
C ASP A 3 39.32 41.39 16.77
N PRO A 4 39.45 40.06 16.99
CA PRO A 4 39.25 39.09 15.92
C PRO A 4 37.80 39.15 15.42
N LEU A 5 37.63 39.14 14.09
CA LEU A 5 36.30 39.17 13.47
C LEU A 5 35.46 37.97 13.95
N PRO A 6 34.13 38.12 14.10
CA PRO A 6 33.25 37.02 14.46
C PRO A 6 33.39 35.89 13.43
N VAL A 7 33.83 34.71 13.88
CA VAL A 7 33.83 33.51 13.04
C VAL A 7 32.38 33.07 12.79
N PRO A 8 31.96 32.88 11.52
CA PRO A 8 30.63 32.36 11.24
C PRO A 8 30.45 30.99 11.89
N SER A 9 29.35 30.79 12.61
CA SER A 9 28.97 29.47 13.10
C SER A 9 28.68 28.55 11.92
N PRO A 10 29.09 27.27 11.97
CA PRO A 10 28.79 26.32 10.91
C PRO A 10 27.27 26.19 10.72
N ASP A 11 26.84 26.20 9.45
CA ASP A 11 25.44 26.02 9.10
C ASP A 11 24.96 24.63 9.56
N PRO A 12 23.73 24.51 10.10
CA PRO A 12 23.18 23.21 10.46
C PRO A 12 23.07 22.34 9.21
N SER A 13 23.71 21.16 9.24
CA SER A 13 23.61 20.16 8.18
C SER A 13 22.15 19.84 7.85
N PRO A 14 21.76 19.75 6.56
CA PRO A 14 20.41 19.41 6.17
C PRO A 14 20.05 18.06 6.79
N GLY A 15 19.05 18.08 7.67
CA GLY A 15 18.61 16.93 8.45
C GLY A 15 18.38 15.71 7.57
N SER A 16 19.00 14.59 7.93
CA SER A 16 18.70 13.30 7.34
C SER A 16 17.22 13.01 7.57
N LYS A 17 16.45 12.92 6.47
CA LYS A 17 15.06 12.44 6.51
C LYS A 17 15.11 11.00 7.02
N ARG A 18 14.90 10.82 8.33
CA ARG A 18 14.86 9.48 8.93
C ARG A 18 13.56 8.83 8.48
N ILE A 19 13.69 7.71 7.77
CA ILE A 19 12.55 6.88 7.41
C ILE A 19 11.95 6.33 8.71
N ASP A 20 10.64 6.49 8.88
CA ASP A 20 9.91 6.02 10.05
C ASP A 20 9.62 4.52 9.89
N TRP A 21 10.58 3.69 10.30
CA TRP A 21 10.54 2.24 10.15
C TRP A 21 9.33 1.59 10.84
N LEU A 22 8.79 2.22 11.88
CA LEU A 22 7.61 1.74 12.59
C LEU A 22 6.38 1.80 11.68
N ASN A 23 6.14 2.94 11.04
CA ASN A 23 5.00 3.14 10.14
C ASN A 23 5.10 2.20 8.93
N LEU A 24 6.30 2.01 8.39
CA LEU A 24 6.52 1.05 7.30
C LEU A 24 6.10 -0.37 7.71
N SER A 25 6.47 -0.82 8.92
CA SER A 25 6.11 -2.15 9.40
C SER A 25 4.61 -2.33 9.61
N THR A 26 3.93 -1.30 10.14
CA THR A 26 2.48 -1.27 10.30
C THR A 26 1.78 -1.37 8.95
N LEU A 27 2.23 -0.57 7.98
CA LEU A 27 1.65 -0.54 6.65
C LEU A 27 1.82 -1.88 5.91
N VAL A 28 2.99 -2.52 6.04
CA VAL A 28 3.24 -3.85 5.50
C VAL A 28 2.39 -4.91 6.18
N ALA A 29 2.24 -4.86 7.51
CA ALA A 29 1.40 -5.81 8.23
C ALA A 29 -0.08 -5.70 7.78
N VAL A 30 -0.59 -4.48 7.70
CA VAL A 30 -1.95 -4.19 7.23
C VAL A 30 -2.12 -4.56 5.76
N ALA A 31 -1.10 -4.34 4.93
CA ALA A 31 -1.08 -4.75 3.53
C ALA A 31 -1.30 -6.25 3.35
N ILE A 32 -0.57 -7.05 4.12
CA ILE A 32 -0.65 -8.51 4.03
C ILE A 32 -1.98 -8.99 4.60
N LEU A 33 -2.38 -8.51 5.78
CA LEU A 33 -3.63 -8.90 6.44
C LEU A 33 -4.84 -8.61 5.55
N VAL A 34 -5.04 -7.33 5.21
CA VAL A 34 -6.22 -6.91 4.44
C VAL A 34 -6.12 -7.36 2.99
N GLY A 35 -4.92 -7.34 2.41
CA GLY A 35 -4.73 -7.69 1.00
C GLY A 35 -5.00 -9.16 0.71
N THR A 36 -4.55 -10.07 1.59
CA THR A 36 -4.82 -11.50 1.40
C THR A 36 -6.32 -11.81 1.52
N GLU A 37 -7.02 -11.19 2.49
CA GLU A 37 -8.46 -11.36 2.64
C GLU A 37 -9.24 -10.77 1.46
N MET A 38 -8.94 -9.54 1.03
CA MET A 38 -9.66 -8.91 -0.09
C MET A 38 -9.48 -9.66 -1.40
N VAL A 39 -8.24 -10.04 -1.72
CA VAL A 39 -7.95 -10.75 -2.98
C VAL A 39 -8.53 -12.16 -2.93
N GLY A 40 -8.37 -12.87 -1.81
CA GLY A 40 -8.92 -14.22 -1.62
C GLY A 40 -10.45 -14.24 -1.67
N ALA A 41 -11.11 -13.33 -0.97
CA ALA A 41 -12.56 -13.22 -0.96
C ALA A 41 -13.12 -12.87 -2.35
N SER A 42 -12.47 -11.93 -3.06
CA SER A 42 -12.90 -11.56 -4.40
C SER A 42 -12.74 -12.73 -5.39
N TRP A 43 -11.61 -13.42 -5.35
CA TRP A 43 -11.38 -14.62 -6.17
C TRP A 43 -12.43 -15.70 -5.88
N ALA A 44 -12.65 -16.03 -4.61
CA ALA A 44 -13.63 -17.03 -4.19
C ALA A 44 -15.06 -16.65 -4.63
N ALA A 45 -15.40 -15.35 -4.55
CA ALA A 45 -16.68 -14.84 -5.04
C ALA A 45 -16.83 -15.02 -6.56
N GLY A 46 -15.78 -14.77 -7.34
CA GLY A 46 -15.77 -14.99 -8.79
C GLY A 46 -15.96 -16.46 -9.15
N TRP A 47 -15.25 -17.35 -8.46
CA TRP A 47 -15.43 -18.80 -8.61
C TRP A 47 -16.86 -19.25 -8.25
N ALA A 48 -17.39 -18.76 -7.13
CA ALA A 48 -18.74 -19.09 -6.67
C ALA A 48 -19.81 -18.60 -7.65
N LEU A 49 -19.69 -17.38 -8.17
CA LEU A 49 -20.61 -16.83 -9.18
C LEU A 49 -20.58 -17.64 -10.48
N GLY A 50 -19.39 -18.03 -10.94
CA GLY A 50 -19.25 -18.88 -12.12
C GLY A 50 -19.93 -20.25 -11.95
N GLY A 51 -19.81 -20.85 -10.77
CA GLY A 51 -20.44 -22.14 -10.44
C GLY A 51 -21.96 -22.07 -10.24
N LEU A 52 -22.46 -21.07 -9.50
CA LEU A 52 -23.89 -20.91 -9.21
C LEU A 52 -24.71 -20.61 -10.46
N MET A 53 -24.13 -19.88 -11.42
CA MET A 53 -24.79 -19.54 -12.68
C MET A 53 -24.68 -20.66 -13.72
N GLN A 54 -23.99 -21.77 -13.41
CA GLN A 54 -23.80 -22.93 -14.28
C GLN A 54 -23.29 -22.57 -15.69
N LEU A 55 -22.44 -21.54 -15.74
CA LEU A 55 -21.94 -20.94 -16.98
C LEU A 55 -20.96 -21.86 -17.69
N ASP A 56 -20.83 -21.66 -19.00
CA ASP A 56 -19.79 -22.29 -19.79
C ASP A 56 -18.40 -22.02 -19.16
N PRO A 57 -17.48 -23.01 -19.15
CA PRO A 57 -16.17 -22.87 -18.52
C PRO A 57 -15.41 -21.61 -18.95
N MET A 58 -15.57 -21.16 -20.20
CA MET A 58 -14.90 -19.96 -20.71
C MET A 58 -15.42 -18.68 -20.05
N VAL A 59 -16.74 -18.57 -19.88
CA VAL A 59 -17.38 -17.40 -19.25
C VAL A 59 -17.11 -17.41 -17.74
N SER A 60 -17.19 -18.58 -17.11
CA SER A 60 -16.90 -18.76 -15.68
C SER A 60 -15.48 -18.31 -15.33
N ARG A 61 -14.47 -18.72 -16.12
CA ARG A 61 -13.08 -18.26 -15.95
C ARG A 61 -12.91 -16.75 -16.15
N SER A 62 -13.67 -16.17 -17.07
CA SER A 62 -13.64 -14.74 -17.34
C SER A 62 -14.18 -13.95 -16.15
N ILE A 63 -15.26 -14.40 -15.53
CA ILE A 63 -15.83 -13.79 -14.31
C ILE A 63 -14.85 -13.93 -13.14
N GLU A 64 -14.29 -15.12 -12.93
CA GLU A 64 -13.27 -15.36 -11.91
C GLU A 64 -12.08 -14.39 -12.07
N ALA A 65 -11.58 -14.21 -13.30
CA ALA A 65 -10.50 -13.28 -13.60
C ALA A 65 -10.89 -11.81 -13.34
N VAL A 66 -12.10 -11.39 -13.73
CA VAL A 66 -12.59 -10.03 -13.48
C VAL A 66 -12.70 -9.76 -11.97
N PHE A 67 -13.22 -10.72 -11.21
CA PHE A 67 -13.33 -10.61 -9.76
C PHE A 67 -11.95 -10.59 -9.08
N ALA A 68 -11.01 -11.42 -9.53
CA ALA A 68 -9.63 -11.39 -9.04
C ALA A 68 -8.99 -10.02 -9.28
N VAL A 69 -9.09 -9.48 -10.51
CA VAL A 69 -8.59 -8.14 -10.85
C VAL A 69 -9.27 -7.07 -10.00
N CYS A 70 -10.58 -7.16 -9.79
CA CYS A 70 -11.31 -6.25 -8.92
C CYS A 70 -10.75 -6.24 -7.48
N GLY A 71 -10.45 -7.42 -6.93
CA GLY A 71 -9.80 -7.55 -5.61
C GLY A 71 -8.44 -6.85 -5.54
N PHE A 72 -7.61 -6.99 -6.58
CA PHE A 72 -6.33 -6.29 -6.68
C PHE A 72 -6.49 -4.77 -6.81
N VAL A 73 -7.48 -4.30 -7.57
CA VAL A 73 -7.79 -2.87 -7.70
C VAL A 73 -8.23 -2.30 -6.35
N LEU A 74 -9.09 -3.00 -5.62
CA LEU A 74 -9.50 -2.61 -4.26
C LEU A 74 -8.31 -2.50 -3.32
N LEU A 75 -7.43 -3.51 -3.32
CA LEU A 75 -6.20 -3.53 -2.53
C LEU A 75 -5.29 -2.34 -2.90
N TYR A 76 -5.14 -2.03 -4.18
CA TYR A 76 -4.35 -0.88 -4.63
C TYR A 76 -4.88 0.45 -4.08
N TYR A 77 -6.20 0.68 -4.14
CA TYR A 77 -6.81 1.89 -3.59
C TYR A 77 -6.73 1.96 -2.06
N PHE A 78 -6.91 0.81 -1.39
CA PHE A 78 -6.73 0.71 0.05
C PHE A 78 -5.28 1.06 0.45
N MET A 79 -4.30 0.49 -0.25
CA MET A 79 -2.87 0.77 -0.05
C MET A 79 -2.57 2.25 -0.25
N ARG A 80 -3.06 2.82 -1.35
CA ARG A 80 -2.88 4.24 -1.68
C ARG A 80 -3.46 5.14 -0.58
N THR A 81 -4.57 4.74 0.03
CA THR A 81 -5.20 5.47 1.14
C THR A 81 -4.40 5.35 2.43
N ALA A 82 -3.93 4.15 2.78
CA ALA A 82 -3.06 3.91 3.93
C ALA A 82 -1.77 4.75 3.83
N ILE A 83 -1.13 4.72 2.66
CA ILE A 83 0.04 5.53 2.34
C ILE A 83 -0.28 7.03 2.46
N ARG A 84 -1.46 7.49 2.04
CA ARG A 84 -1.83 8.91 2.14
C ARG A 84 -2.03 9.37 3.58
N HIS A 85 -2.38 8.48 4.51
CA HIS A 85 -2.69 8.84 5.90
C HIS A 85 -1.50 8.69 6.85
N GLU A 86 -0.48 7.91 6.49
CA GLU A 86 0.77 7.83 7.25
C GLU A 86 1.86 8.74 6.65
N PRO A 87 2.33 9.78 7.37
CA PRO A 87 3.44 10.59 6.90
C PRO A 87 4.75 9.78 6.96
N PHE A 88 5.24 9.31 5.80
CA PHE A 88 6.56 8.67 5.65
C PHE A 88 7.75 9.61 5.88
N ARG A 89 7.48 10.88 6.18
CA ARG A 89 8.46 11.96 6.18
C ARG A 89 8.10 12.94 7.29
N ARG A 90 8.85 12.91 8.39
CA ARG A 90 9.06 14.10 9.22
C ARG A 90 10.18 14.94 8.61
#